data_AF-A0A939HQL2-F1
#
_entry.id   AF-A0A939HQL2-F1
#
_cell.length_a   1.000
_cell.length_b   1.000
_cell.length_c   1.000
_cell.angle_alpha   90.00
_cell.angle_beta   90.00
_cell.angle_gamma   90.00
#
_symmetry.space_group_name_H-M   'P 1'
#
loop_
_entity.id
_entity.type
_entity.pdbx_description
1 polymer ?
#
loop_
_entity_poly.entity_id
_entity_poly.type
_entity_poly.pdbx_seq_one_letter_code
_entity_poly.pdbx_strand_id
1 'polypeptide(L)'
;MHQPGVPALKDGDLFDLFCHWLVDGKKIAANIPVGAKHSGEKITDISEIFTPRMLRPPPSEMQPEYPLAAWAEETGLTVSELERWVRAIERKKQAILSGTPGTGKTFIAQKLAQHLIGSGDGFSELVQFHPAYSYEDFIQGIRPQSQAGQLTYPLVPGRFLEFCDRAKSRSGRCVMIIDEINRAHLAQVFGELMYLLEYRDRTIPLAGSKEPFAIPANVRLIGTMNTADRSIALVDYALRRRFAFIELRPNYQVLRRYHTNTGFPVEGLIAILEQLNQAIADKHYELGISFFLTDNLAQELPDIWLLEIEPYLEEYFFDRMEQVNEFRWDNIQQKIFSRNG
;
A
#
# COMPACT_ATOMS: atom_id res chain seq x y z
N MET A 1 -29.80 -11.57 33.05
CA MET A 1 -30.20 -11.42 31.63
C MET A 1 -29.06 -10.72 30.90
N HIS A 2 -28.28 -11.47 30.13
CA HIS A 2 -27.21 -10.94 29.27
C HIS A 2 -27.77 -10.72 27.86
N GLN A 3 -27.52 -9.58 27.24
CA GLN A 3 -27.72 -9.35 25.80
C GLN A 3 -26.36 -9.48 25.09
N PRO A 4 -26.25 -10.31 24.03
CA PRO A 4 -25.11 -10.34 23.11
C PRO A 4 -25.42 -9.55 21.83
N GLY A 5 -24.40 -8.98 21.16
CA GLY A 5 -24.54 -8.60 19.74
C GLY A 5 -23.92 -7.29 19.24
N VAL A 6 -22.79 -6.81 19.78
CA VAL A 6 -21.98 -5.78 19.10
C VAL A 6 -20.62 -6.39 18.77
N PRO A 7 -20.20 -6.47 17.49
CA PRO A 7 -18.83 -6.84 17.19
C PRO A 7 -17.92 -5.69 17.67
N ALA A 8 -17.04 -5.97 18.62
CA ALA A 8 -15.94 -5.08 18.95
C ALA A 8 -14.99 -5.03 17.75
N LEU A 9 -14.84 -3.86 17.13
CA LEU A 9 -13.68 -3.56 16.29
C LEU A 9 -12.43 -3.75 17.15
N LYS A 10 -11.43 -4.46 16.63
CA LYS A 10 -10.14 -4.62 17.30
C LYS A 10 -9.31 -3.36 17.04
N ASP A 11 -8.70 -2.83 18.08
CA ASP A 11 -7.99 -1.53 18.07
C ASP A 11 -6.85 -1.41 17.05
N GLY A 12 -6.36 -2.53 16.49
CA GLY A 12 -5.37 -2.54 15.41
C GLY A 12 -5.89 -2.03 14.04
N ASP A 13 -7.21 -2.06 13.79
CA ASP A 13 -7.78 -1.58 12.51
C ASP A 13 -7.92 -0.04 12.46
N LEU A 14 -7.90 0.64 13.61
CA LEU A 14 -8.00 2.09 13.71
C LEU A 14 -6.66 2.79 13.46
N PHE A 15 -5.55 2.13 13.81
CA PHE A 15 -4.21 2.67 13.68
C PHE A 15 -3.80 2.87 12.21
N ASP A 16 -4.01 1.85 11.37
CA ASP A 16 -3.69 1.93 9.94
C ASP A 16 -4.59 2.93 9.19
N LEU A 17 -5.86 3.04 9.57
CA LEU A 17 -6.81 4.00 9.00
C LEU A 17 -6.42 5.45 9.34
N PHE A 18 -5.86 5.67 10.53
CA PHE A 18 -5.42 6.97 11.02
C PHE A 18 -4.13 7.45 10.34
N CYS A 19 -3.16 6.56 10.14
CA CYS A 19 -1.92 6.87 9.42
C CYS A 19 -2.17 7.24 7.94
N HIS A 20 -3.13 6.58 7.27
CA HIS A 20 -3.53 6.96 5.91
C HIS A 20 -4.21 8.33 5.84
N TRP A 21 -5.05 8.68 6.83
CA TRP A 21 -5.73 9.97 6.86
C TRP A 21 -4.78 11.15 7.07
N LEU A 22 -3.74 11.00 7.89
CA LEU A 22 -2.74 12.07 8.15
C LEU A 22 -1.90 12.44 6.91
N VAL A 23 -1.65 11.47 6.01
CA VAL A 23 -0.87 11.68 4.79
C VAL A 23 -1.74 12.28 3.66
N ASP A 24 -3.01 11.88 3.55
CA ASP A 24 -3.93 12.38 2.51
C ASP A 24 -4.59 13.72 2.88
N GLY A 25 -4.83 13.98 4.17
CA GLY A 25 -5.44 15.24 4.64
C GLY A 25 -4.62 16.49 4.31
N LYS A 26 -3.29 16.39 4.24
CA LYS A 26 -2.40 17.51 3.87
C LYS A 26 -2.40 17.85 2.38
N LYS A 27 -2.84 16.94 1.48
CA LYS A 27 -2.89 17.20 0.03
C LYS A 27 -4.20 17.82 -0.44
N ILE A 28 -5.31 17.55 0.24
CA ILE A 28 -6.64 18.03 -0.17
C ILE A 28 -6.86 19.51 0.22
N ALA A 29 -6.21 20.00 1.27
CA ALA A 29 -6.34 21.40 1.71
C ALA A 29 -5.68 22.42 0.76
N ALA A 30 -4.79 22.00 -0.14
CA ALA A 30 -3.99 22.90 -0.98
C ALA A 30 -4.67 23.33 -2.31
N ASN A 31 -5.85 22.78 -2.66
CA ASN A 31 -6.45 22.96 -4.00
C ASN A 31 -7.93 23.37 -4.01
N ILE A 32 -8.45 24.02 -2.95
CA ILE A 32 -9.80 24.60 -2.99
C ILE A 32 -9.71 26.09 -3.38
N PRO A 33 -10.19 26.52 -4.56
CA PRO A 33 -10.32 27.93 -4.87
C PRO A 33 -11.41 28.53 -3.98
N VAL A 34 -11.04 29.45 -3.11
CA VAL A 34 -11.99 30.25 -2.33
C VAL A 34 -12.60 31.30 -3.26
N GLY A 35 -13.83 31.05 -3.73
CA GLY A 35 -14.69 32.08 -4.30
C GLY A 35 -15.34 31.74 -5.64
N ALA A 36 -16.54 31.17 -5.58
CA ALA A 36 -17.55 31.34 -6.62
C ALA A 36 -18.95 31.36 -5.97
N LYS A 37 -19.63 32.50 -6.05
CA LYS A 37 -21.07 32.65 -5.73
C LYS A 37 -21.89 32.36 -7.00
N HIS A 38 -23.19 32.09 -6.78
CA HIS A 38 -24.32 32.02 -7.73
C HIS A 38 -24.57 30.60 -8.26
N SER A 39 -25.79 30.12 -8.44
CA SER A 39 -27.16 30.65 -8.26
C SER A 39 -28.10 29.44 -8.35
N GLY A 40 -29.27 29.50 -7.72
CA GLY A 40 -30.21 28.39 -7.73
C GLY A 40 -30.76 28.08 -9.12
N GLU A 41 -30.37 26.94 -9.67
CA GLU A 41 -31.13 26.21 -10.70
C GLU A 41 -31.33 24.77 -10.20
N LYS A 42 -32.59 24.34 -10.17
CA LYS A 42 -32.99 22.98 -9.79
C LYS A 42 -32.51 22.04 -10.89
N ILE A 43 -31.63 21.10 -10.54
CA ILE A 43 -31.27 19.97 -11.39
C ILE A 43 -32.46 19.00 -11.39
N THR A 44 -33.36 19.15 -12.37
CA THR A 44 -34.41 18.20 -12.69
C THR A 44 -33.98 17.37 -13.88
N ASP A 45 -33.05 16.44 -13.69
CA ASP A 45 -33.03 15.15 -14.39
C ASP A 45 -31.90 14.28 -13.84
N ILE A 46 -32.26 13.25 -13.08
CA ILE A 46 -31.33 12.29 -12.45
C ILE A 46 -31.09 11.07 -13.36
N SER A 47 -31.70 11.08 -14.55
CA SER A 47 -31.76 9.97 -15.50
C SER A 47 -30.53 9.89 -16.42
N GLU A 48 -29.73 10.95 -16.52
CA GLU A 48 -28.48 10.95 -17.31
C GLU A 48 -27.24 10.47 -16.53
N ILE A 49 -27.34 10.26 -15.21
CA ILE A 49 -26.19 9.92 -14.34
C ILE A 49 -25.82 8.42 -14.39
N PHE A 50 -26.72 7.54 -14.88
CA PHE A 50 -26.54 6.08 -14.82
C PHE A 50 -26.63 5.37 -16.18
N THR A 51 -26.03 5.93 -17.22
CA THR A 51 -25.58 5.09 -18.33
C THR A 51 -24.17 4.56 -18.02
N PRO A 52 -23.90 3.25 -18.15
CA PRO A 52 -22.52 2.76 -18.15
C PRO A 52 -21.89 3.22 -19.47
N ARG A 53 -21.50 4.50 -19.51
CA ARG A 53 -20.56 4.97 -20.50
C ARG A 53 -19.30 4.20 -20.21
N MET A 54 -18.89 3.32 -21.13
CA MET A 54 -17.48 2.99 -21.27
C MET A 54 -16.78 4.35 -21.40
N LEU A 55 -16.24 4.84 -20.28
CA LEU A 55 -15.53 6.11 -20.23
C LEU A 55 -14.42 5.93 -21.24
N ARG A 56 -14.48 6.71 -22.34
CA ARG A 56 -13.33 6.82 -23.23
C ARG A 56 -12.14 7.11 -22.32
N PRO A 57 -11.06 6.33 -22.39
CA PRO A 57 -9.92 6.58 -21.53
C PRO A 57 -9.55 8.06 -21.71
N PRO A 58 -9.28 8.79 -20.62
CA PRO A 58 -8.85 10.18 -20.72
C PRO A 58 -7.66 10.25 -21.69
N PRO A 59 -7.50 11.38 -22.43
CA PRO A 59 -6.45 11.51 -23.41
C PRO A 59 -5.10 11.02 -22.87
N SER A 60 -4.36 10.35 -23.74
CA SER A 60 -3.09 9.73 -23.42
C SER A 60 -2.02 10.78 -23.17
N GLU A 61 -2.00 11.34 -21.96
CA GLU A 61 -0.90 12.19 -21.50
C GLU A 61 0.30 11.31 -21.14
N MET A 62 1.47 11.68 -21.66
CA MET A 62 2.71 11.00 -21.28
C MET A 62 3.06 11.32 -19.84
N GLN A 63 3.40 10.28 -19.09
CA GLN A 63 3.84 10.40 -17.71
C GLN A 63 5.23 11.07 -17.66
N PRO A 64 5.48 11.93 -16.67
CA PRO A 64 6.80 12.52 -16.48
C PRO A 64 7.84 11.42 -16.24
N GLU A 65 9.06 11.67 -16.70
CA GLU A 65 10.18 10.77 -16.41
C GLU A 65 10.46 10.78 -14.90
N TYR A 66 10.67 9.59 -14.34
CA TYR A 66 11.10 9.43 -12.95
C TYR A 66 12.36 8.57 -12.90
N PRO A 67 13.56 9.17 -12.92
CA PRO A 67 14.81 8.43 -13.05
C PRO A 67 15.18 7.70 -11.75
N LEU A 68 15.92 6.59 -11.89
CA LEU A 68 16.39 5.79 -10.74
C LEU A 68 17.20 6.62 -9.73
N ALA A 69 17.95 7.62 -10.20
CA ALA A 69 18.72 8.51 -9.33
C ALA A 69 17.82 9.31 -8.38
N ALA A 70 16.72 9.89 -8.89
CA ALA A 70 15.76 10.61 -8.06
C ALA A 70 15.05 9.66 -7.08
N TRP A 71 14.73 8.44 -7.53
CA TRP A 71 14.13 7.44 -6.66
C TRP A 71 15.06 6.97 -5.54
N ALA A 72 16.33 6.69 -5.85
CA ALA A 72 17.37 6.37 -4.88
C ALA A 72 17.55 7.51 -3.88
N GLU A 73 17.50 8.74 -4.38
CA GLU A 73 17.60 9.94 -3.59
C GLU A 73 16.48 10.02 -2.53
N GLU A 74 15.23 9.88 -2.94
CA GLU A 74 14.07 9.97 -2.06
C GLU A 74 13.94 8.80 -1.07
N THR A 75 14.36 7.59 -1.46
CA THR A 75 14.15 6.38 -0.65
C THR A 75 15.37 5.96 0.17
N GLY A 76 16.53 6.59 -0.03
CA GLY A 76 17.78 6.18 0.60
C GLY A 76 18.27 4.78 0.18
N LEU A 77 17.70 4.22 -0.89
CA LEU A 77 18.12 2.96 -1.50
C LEU A 77 19.22 3.22 -2.53
N THR A 78 20.07 2.23 -2.77
CA THR A 78 21.11 2.37 -3.81
C THR A 78 20.51 2.17 -5.20
N VAL A 79 21.07 2.86 -6.20
CA VAL A 79 20.64 2.69 -7.61
C VAL A 79 20.75 1.23 -8.05
N SER A 80 21.79 0.51 -7.62
CA SER A 80 22.00 -0.91 -7.97
C SER A 80 20.92 -1.84 -7.39
N GLU A 81 20.41 -1.56 -6.19
CA GLU A 81 19.28 -2.25 -5.60
C GLU A 81 17.99 -1.98 -6.38
N LEU A 82 17.71 -0.71 -6.69
CA LEU A 82 16.53 -0.33 -7.46
C LEU A 82 16.54 -0.96 -8.85
N GLU A 83 17.67 -0.94 -9.55
CA GLU A 83 17.81 -1.63 -10.83
C GLU A 83 17.54 -3.13 -10.70
N ARG A 84 18.02 -3.77 -9.63
CA ARG A 84 17.75 -5.20 -9.38
C ARG A 84 16.25 -5.44 -9.22
N TRP A 85 15.54 -4.56 -8.52
CA TRP A 85 14.09 -4.66 -8.34
C TRP A 85 13.34 -4.47 -9.66
N VAL A 86 13.71 -3.43 -10.44
CA VAL A 86 13.14 -3.20 -11.77
C VAL A 86 13.36 -4.39 -12.69
N ARG A 87 14.58 -4.95 -12.74
CA ARG A 87 14.87 -6.18 -13.50
C ARG A 87 14.01 -7.37 -13.02
N ALA A 88 13.82 -7.51 -11.71
CA ALA A 88 12.99 -8.58 -11.15
C ALA A 88 11.52 -8.44 -11.57
N ILE A 89 10.95 -7.24 -11.51
CA ILE A 89 9.57 -6.94 -11.90
C ILE A 89 9.39 -7.03 -13.40
N GLU A 90 10.34 -6.56 -14.21
CA GLU A 90 10.27 -6.72 -15.66
C GLU A 90 10.37 -8.18 -16.09
N ARG A 91 11.12 -9.01 -15.34
CA ARG A 91 11.18 -10.46 -15.62
C ARG A 91 9.93 -11.20 -15.15
N LYS A 92 9.51 -11.00 -13.89
CA LYS A 92 8.38 -11.73 -13.28
C LYS A 92 7.03 -11.14 -13.59
N LYS A 93 6.96 -9.89 -14.04
CA LYS A 93 5.74 -9.07 -14.26
C LYS A 93 4.95 -8.74 -13.00
N GLN A 94 5.31 -9.34 -11.86
CA GLN A 94 4.70 -9.08 -10.57
C GLN A 94 5.70 -9.22 -9.42
N ALA A 95 5.54 -8.39 -8.38
CA ALA A 95 6.36 -8.42 -7.17
C ALA A 95 5.52 -8.16 -5.92
N ILE A 96 6.02 -8.63 -4.78
CA ILE A 96 5.50 -8.33 -3.44
C ILE A 96 6.62 -7.64 -2.66
N LEU A 97 6.34 -6.43 -2.17
CA LEU A 97 7.14 -5.72 -1.19
C LEU A 97 6.70 -6.16 0.20
N SER A 98 7.53 -6.93 0.90
CA SER A 98 7.21 -7.47 2.21
C SER A 98 8.11 -6.87 3.29
N GLY A 99 7.56 -6.56 4.46
CA GLY A 99 8.37 -6.06 5.57
C GLY A 99 7.51 -5.73 6.78
N THR A 100 8.14 -5.23 7.83
CA THR A 100 7.43 -4.80 9.02
C THR A 100 6.58 -3.56 8.75
N PRO A 101 5.56 -3.29 9.58
CA PRO A 101 4.84 -2.02 9.55
C PRO A 101 5.79 -0.83 9.67
N GLY A 102 5.46 0.28 9.01
CA GLY A 102 6.27 1.50 9.07
C GLY A 102 7.61 1.49 8.31
N THR A 103 7.85 0.52 7.44
CA THR A 103 9.03 0.50 6.52
C THR A 103 8.80 1.23 5.20
N GLY A 104 7.65 1.90 5.01
CA GLY A 104 7.36 2.68 3.80
C GLY A 104 7.04 1.85 2.55
N LYS A 105 6.54 0.62 2.71
CA LYS A 105 6.27 -0.32 1.59
C LYS A 105 5.36 0.28 0.52
N THR A 106 4.24 0.90 0.92
CA THR A 106 3.28 1.54 0.00
C THR A 106 3.91 2.73 -0.70
N PHE A 107 4.69 3.55 0.02
CA PHE A 107 5.44 4.66 -0.56
C PHE A 107 6.43 4.16 -1.62
N ILE A 108 7.24 3.14 -1.31
CA ILE A 108 8.19 2.53 -2.24
C ILE A 108 7.47 1.90 -3.44
N ALA A 109 6.32 1.24 -3.24
CA ALA A 109 5.50 0.69 -4.32
C ALA A 109 5.03 1.77 -5.29
N GLN A 110 4.59 2.93 -4.77
CA GLN A 110 4.16 4.06 -5.58
C GLN A 110 5.33 4.67 -6.36
N LYS A 111 6.50 4.84 -5.75
CA LYS A 111 7.70 5.35 -6.43
C LYS A 111 8.21 4.40 -7.51
N LEU A 112 8.19 3.10 -7.23
CA LEU A 112 8.48 2.06 -8.22
C LEU A 112 7.47 2.11 -9.38
N ALA A 113 6.17 2.28 -9.10
CA ALA A 113 5.17 2.42 -10.14
C ALA A 113 5.40 3.66 -11.00
N GLN A 114 5.68 4.82 -10.38
CA GLN A 114 6.05 6.06 -11.07
C GLN A 114 7.24 5.86 -12.01
N HIS A 115 8.27 5.14 -11.54
CA HIS A 115 9.44 4.81 -12.37
C HIS A 115 9.06 3.94 -13.57
N LEU A 116 8.25 2.89 -13.36
CA LEU A 116 7.88 1.94 -14.42
C LEU A 116 6.98 2.56 -15.49
N ILE A 117 6.11 3.51 -15.12
CA ILE A 117 5.21 4.18 -16.07
C ILE A 117 5.83 5.41 -16.73
N GLY A 118 6.97 5.89 -16.21
CA GLY A 118 7.63 7.12 -16.65
C GLY A 118 7.96 7.13 -18.14
N SER A 119 7.84 8.32 -18.75
CA SER A 119 8.06 8.55 -20.18
C SER A 119 7.15 7.74 -21.13
N GLY A 120 6.07 7.13 -20.61
CA GLY A 120 5.07 6.40 -21.39
C GLY A 120 3.65 6.95 -21.17
N ASP A 121 2.69 6.46 -21.96
CA ASP A 121 1.24 6.75 -21.79
C ASP A 121 0.55 5.88 -20.72
N GLY A 122 1.37 5.20 -19.92
CA GLY A 122 0.95 4.29 -18.87
C GLY A 122 0.23 4.98 -17.71
N PHE A 123 -0.29 4.18 -16.78
CA PHE A 123 -0.89 4.68 -15.55
C PHE A 123 -0.71 3.69 -14.42
N SER A 124 -0.83 4.17 -13.19
CA SER A 124 -0.86 3.33 -11.99
C SER A 124 -2.17 3.48 -11.24
N GLU A 125 -2.62 2.41 -10.59
CA GLU A 125 -3.78 2.42 -9.70
C GLU A 125 -3.44 1.69 -8.40
N LEU A 126 -3.92 2.21 -7.27
CA LEU A 126 -3.80 1.57 -5.97
C LEU A 126 -5.16 1.05 -5.51
N VAL A 127 -5.19 -0.22 -5.11
CA VAL A 127 -6.32 -0.86 -4.44
C VAL A 127 -5.82 -1.45 -3.13
N GLN A 128 -6.63 -1.41 -2.09
CA GLN A 128 -6.29 -2.01 -0.80
C GLN A 128 -7.17 -3.24 -0.57
N PHE A 129 -6.56 -4.35 -0.16
CA PHE A 129 -7.28 -5.57 0.21
C PHE A 129 -7.70 -5.53 1.68
N HIS A 130 -8.87 -6.09 1.94
CA HIS A 130 -9.45 -6.22 3.28
C HIS A 130 -10.09 -7.61 3.42
N PRO A 131 -10.39 -8.08 4.64
CA PRO A 131 -10.88 -9.45 4.86
C PRO A 131 -12.13 -9.83 4.08
N ALA A 132 -13.01 -8.86 3.79
CA ALA A 132 -14.22 -9.08 3.00
C ALA A 132 -14.04 -8.95 1.46
N TYR A 133 -12.81 -8.72 0.97
CA TYR A 133 -12.56 -8.51 -0.46
C TYR A 133 -12.66 -9.85 -1.20
N SER A 134 -13.46 -9.91 -2.26
CA SER A 134 -13.79 -11.17 -2.94
C SER A 134 -13.40 -11.20 -4.42
N TYR A 135 -13.61 -12.36 -5.06
CA TYR A 135 -13.41 -12.54 -6.50
C TYR A 135 -14.32 -11.60 -7.31
N GLU A 136 -15.55 -11.40 -6.83
CA GLU A 136 -16.56 -10.57 -7.47
C GLU A 136 -16.17 -9.08 -7.53
N ASP A 137 -15.38 -8.61 -6.56
CA ASP A 137 -14.86 -7.25 -6.52
C ASP A 137 -13.61 -7.07 -7.36
N PHE A 138 -12.74 -8.08 -7.39
CA PHE A 138 -11.45 -7.99 -8.09
C PHE A 138 -11.54 -8.36 -9.57
N ILE A 139 -12.15 -9.50 -9.88
CA ILE A 139 -12.19 -10.06 -11.23
C ILE A 139 -13.53 -9.72 -11.88
N GLN A 140 -14.64 -10.34 -11.45
CA GLN A 140 -15.98 -10.02 -11.94
C GLN A 140 -17.06 -10.73 -11.11
N GLY A 141 -18.23 -10.14 -11.04
CA GLY A 141 -19.35 -10.71 -10.29
C GLY A 141 -20.70 -10.23 -10.77
N ILE A 142 -21.75 -10.97 -10.39
CA ILE A 142 -23.13 -10.57 -10.69
C ILE A 142 -23.54 -9.49 -9.70
N ARG A 143 -23.98 -8.33 -10.19
CA ARG A 143 -24.44 -7.22 -9.34
C ARG A 143 -25.87 -6.83 -9.70
N PRO A 144 -26.81 -6.76 -8.73
CA PRO A 144 -28.18 -6.36 -9.00
C PRO A 144 -28.24 -4.90 -9.46
N GLN A 145 -28.97 -4.64 -10.54
CA GLN A 145 -29.21 -3.30 -11.07
C GLN A 145 -30.69 -3.09 -11.36
N SER A 146 -31.23 -1.95 -10.94
CA SER A 146 -32.59 -1.54 -11.30
C SER A 146 -32.55 -0.76 -12.61
N GLN A 147 -33.16 -1.30 -13.66
CA GLN A 147 -33.35 -0.60 -14.93
C GLN A 147 -34.85 -0.50 -15.21
N ALA A 148 -35.37 0.73 -15.31
CA ALA A 148 -36.79 1.01 -15.54
C ALA A 148 -37.77 0.30 -14.57
N GLY A 149 -37.36 0.11 -13.31
CA GLY A 149 -38.17 -0.57 -12.29
C GLY A 149 -38.10 -2.10 -12.32
N GLN A 150 -37.33 -2.68 -13.25
CA GLN A 150 -37.05 -4.12 -13.31
C GLN A 150 -35.67 -4.44 -12.74
N LEU A 151 -35.60 -5.46 -11.90
CA LEU A 151 -34.34 -5.94 -11.33
C LEU A 151 -33.61 -6.83 -12.34
N THR A 152 -32.39 -6.45 -12.69
CA THR A 152 -31.48 -7.18 -13.59
C THR A 152 -30.23 -7.60 -12.82
N TYR A 153 -29.56 -8.65 -13.30
CA TYR A 153 -28.38 -9.22 -12.67
C TYR A 153 -27.22 -9.32 -13.67
N PRO A 154 -26.72 -8.19 -14.20
CA PRO A 154 -25.59 -8.21 -15.11
C PRO A 154 -24.34 -8.74 -14.44
N LEU A 155 -23.51 -9.41 -15.22
CA LEU A 155 -22.12 -9.68 -14.87
C LEU A 155 -21.33 -8.39 -15.06
N VAL A 156 -20.71 -7.90 -13.99
CA VAL A 156 -19.98 -6.63 -13.95
C VAL A 156 -18.49 -6.92 -13.74
N PRO A 157 -17.59 -6.31 -14.53
CA PRO A 157 -16.15 -6.45 -14.32
C PRO A 157 -15.74 -5.84 -12.97
N GLY A 158 -14.82 -6.50 -12.30
CA GLY A 158 -14.16 -6.02 -11.09
C GLY A 158 -12.95 -5.14 -11.41
N ARG A 159 -12.28 -4.66 -10.36
CA ARG A 159 -11.20 -3.66 -10.45
C ARG A 159 -10.06 -4.08 -11.38
N PHE A 160 -9.65 -5.34 -11.33
CA PHE A 160 -8.54 -5.83 -12.16
C PHE A 160 -8.91 -5.92 -13.64
N LEU A 161 -10.14 -6.31 -13.97
CA LEU A 161 -10.59 -6.36 -15.36
C LEU A 161 -10.78 -4.95 -15.93
N GLU A 162 -11.38 -4.03 -15.18
CA GLU A 162 -11.48 -2.61 -15.54
C GLU A 162 -10.09 -1.99 -15.78
N PHE A 163 -9.13 -2.32 -14.92
CA PHE A 163 -7.75 -1.90 -15.06
C PHE A 163 -7.10 -2.46 -16.34
N CYS A 164 -7.24 -3.77 -16.57
CA CYS A 164 -6.69 -4.42 -17.76
C CYS A 164 -7.32 -3.88 -19.05
N ASP A 165 -8.62 -3.62 -19.06
CA ASP A 165 -9.30 -3.11 -20.25
C ASP A 165 -8.78 -1.73 -20.65
N ARG A 166 -8.59 -0.84 -19.67
CA ARG A 166 -7.93 0.45 -19.90
C ARG A 166 -6.47 0.27 -20.34
N ALA A 167 -5.74 -0.67 -19.75
CA ALA A 167 -4.33 -0.93 -20.09
C ALA A 167 -4.13 -1.41 -21.52
N LYS A 168 -5.11 -2.09 -22.15
CA LYS A 168 -5.06 -2.49 -23.57
C LYS A 168 -4.94 -1.30 -24.53
N SER A 169 -5.46 -0.14 -24.13
CA SER A 169 -5.41 1.09 -24.93
C SER A 169 -4.09 1.86 -24.81
N ARG A 170 -3.12 1.35 -24.04
CA ARG A 170 -1.84 2.00 -23.74
C ARG A 170 -0.66 1.19 -24.26
N SER A 171 0.40 1.89 -24.64
CA SER A 171 1.66 1.29 -25.10
C SER A 171 2.69 1.13 -23.97
N GLY A 172 2.70 2.08 -23.05
CA GLY A 172 3.50 2.12 -21.83
C GLY A 172 3.03 1.16 -20.75
N ARG A 173 3.82 1.04 -19.68
CA ARG A 173 3.51 0.14 -18.56
C ARG A 173 2.30 0.63 -17.79
N CYS A 174 1.45 -0.30 -17.38
CA CYS A 174 0.36 -0.03 -16.45
C CYS A 174 0.62 -0.81 -15.17
N VAL A 175 0.58 -0.15 -14.01
CA VAL A 175 0.92 -0.79 -12.73
C VAL A 175 -0.28 -0.79 -11.77
N MET A 176 -0.74 -1.96 -11.35
CA MET A 176 -1.72 -2.06 -10.26
C MET A 176 -0.98 -2.40 -8.97
N ILE A 177 -1.10 -1.50 -7.98
CA ILE A 177 -0.60 -1.67 -6.64
C ILE A 177 -1.74 -2.27 -5.80
N ILE A 178 -1.46 -3.39 -5.15
CA ILE A 178 -2.38 -4.07 -4.24
C ILE A 178 -1.81 -3.94 -2.84
N ASP A 179 -2.30 -2.95 -2.11
CA ASP A 179 -1.90 -2.69 -0.73
C ASP A 179 -2.53 -3.71 0.22
N GLU A 180 -1.79 -4.09 1.27
CA GLU A 180 -2.24 -5.11 2.23
C GLU A 180 -2.68 -6.43 1.57
N ILE A 181 -1.93 -6.89 0.58
CA ILE A 181 -2.29 -8.03 -0.28
C ILE A 181 -2.59 -9.31 0.52
N ASN A 182 -1.98 -9.48 1.69
CA ASN A 182 -2.23 -10.62 2.55
C ASN A 182 -3.61 -10.54 3.22
N ARG A 183 -4.20 -9.37 3.46
CA ARG A 183 -5.44 -9.21 4.24
C ARG A 183 -6.70 -9.83 3.62
N ALA A 184 -6.63 -10.31 2.38
CA ALA A 184 -7.70 -11.10 1.75
C ALA A 184 -7.22 -12.52 1.44
N HIS A 185 -8.17 -13.45 1.26
CA HIS A 185 -7.84 -14.83 0.88
C HIS A 185 -7.39 -14.91 -0.59
N LEU A 186 -6.11 -14.64 -0.85
CA LEU A 186 -5.57 -14.40 -2.19
C LEU A 186 -5.92 -15.45 -3.25
N ALA A 187 -5.88 -16.74 -2.88
CA ALA A 187 -6.23 -17.80 -3.82
C ALA A 187 -7.69 -17.75 -4.29
N GLN A 188 -8.60 -17.27 -3.44
CA GLN A 188 -10.02 -17.10 -3.77
C GLN A 188 -10.23 -15.82 -4.57
N VAL A 189 -9.63 -14.71 -4.15
CA VAL A 189 -9.76 -13.41 -4.85
C VAL A 189 -9.19 -13.47 -6.26
N PHE A 190 -8.06 -14.13 -6.45
CA PHE A 190 -7.42 -14.20 -7.77
C PHE A 190 -8.06 -15.25 -8.68
N GLY A 191 -8.56 -16.36 -8.13
CA GLY A 191 -9.17 -17.44 -8.90
C GLY A 191 -8.30 -17.86 -10.09
N GLU A 192 -8.87 -17.75 -11.30
CA GLU A 192 -8.24 -18.08 -12.58
C GLU A 192 -7.01 -17.20 -12.89
N LEU A 193 -6.91 -16.00 -12.32
CA LEU A 193 -5.76 -15.11 -12.49
C LEU A 193 -4.46 -15.80 -12.07
N MET A 194 -4.52 -16.72 -11.11
CA MET A 194 -3.38 -17.51 -10.66
C MET A 194 -2.68 -18.24 -11.80
N TYR A 195 -3.44 -18.75 -12.77
CA TYR A 195 -2.89 -19.38 -13.96
C TYR A 195 -2.24 -18.35 -14.89
N LEU A 196 -2.92 -17.23 -15.14
CA LEU A 196 -2.44 -16.19 -16.05
C LEU A 196 -1.19 -15.45 -15.53
N LEU A 197 -1.01 -15.33 -14.21
CA LEU A 197 0.23 -14.77 -13.64
C LEU A 197 1.46 -15.60 -13.98
N GLU A 198 1.29 -16.90 -14.19
CA GLU A 198 2.36 -17.83 -14.59
C GLU A 198 2.50 -17.87 -16.13
N TYR A 199 1.38 -17.92 -16.84
CA TYR A 199 1.33 -18.02 -18.31
C TYR A 199 0.77 -16.74 -18.95
N ARG A 200 1.60 -15.69 -18.99
CA ARG A 200 1.22 -14.33 -19.41
C ARG A 200 0.84 -14.18 -20.89
N ASP A 201 1.14 -15.19 -21.70
CA ASP A 201 0.84 -15.27 -23.14
C ASP A 201 -0.44 -16.05 -23.45
N ARG A 202 -1.11 -16.61 -22.42
CA ARG A 202 -2.32 -17.41 -22.57
C ARG A 202 -3.58 -16.59 -22.34
N THR A 203 -4.66 -17.13 -22.89
CA THR A 203 -6.02 -16.62 -22.71
C THR A 203 -6.89 -17.74 -22.16
N ILE A 204 -7.71 -17.44 -21.15
CA ILE A 204 -8.60 -18.42 -20.51
C ILE A 204 -10.01 -17.84 -20.36
N PRO A 205 -11.06 -18.68 -20.39
CA PRO A 205 -12.40 -18.22 -20.01
C PRO A 205 -12.43 -17.89 -18.51
N LEU A 206 -13.18 -16.85 -18.13
CA LEU A 206 -13.45 -16.51 -16.74
C LEU A 206 -14.82 -17.03 -16.31
N ALA A 207 -14.99 -17.39 -15.04
CA ALA A 207 -16.26 -17.85 -14.49
C ALA A 207 -17.43 -16.89 -14.82
N GLY A 208 -18.49 -17.42 -15.43
CA GLY A 208 -19.68 -16.65 -15.83
C GLY A 208 -19.53 -15.82 -17.10
N SER A 209 -18.33 -15.66 -17.64
CA SER A 209 -18.09 -14.97 -18.92
C SER A 209 -17.95 -15.96 -20.08
N LYS A 210 -18.44 -15.56 -21.26
CA LYS A 210 -18.19 -16.27 -22.52
C LYS A 210 -16.94 -15.77 -23.24
N GLU A 211 -16.45 -14.59 -22.87
CA GLU A 211 -15.29 -13.98 -23.51
C GLU A 211 -14.00 -14.44 -22.83
N PRO A 212 -12.99 -14.85 -23.62
CA PRO A 212 -11.72 -15.28 -23.07
C PRO A 212 -10.89 -14.06 -22.65
N PHE A 213 -10.24 -14.15 -21.50
CA PHE A 213 -9.42 -13.09 -20.89
C PHE A 213 -7.93 -13.45 -20.90
N ALA A 214 -7.10 -12.45 -21.19
CA ALA A 214 -5.65 -12.49 -21.03
C ALA A 214 -5.19 -11.21 -20.35
N ILE A 215 -4.15 -11.30 -19.51
CA ILE A 215 -3.57 -10.11 -18.89
C ILE A 215 -2.71 -9.38 -19.95
N PRO A 216 -2.94 -8.08 -20.21
CA PRO A 216 -2.11 -7.33 -21.16
C PRO A 216 -0.62 -7.38 -20.80
N ALA A 217 0.24 -7.44 -21.83
CA ALA A 217 1.69 -7.60 -21.64
C ALA A 217 2.36 -6.40 -20.94
N ASN A 218 1.74 -5.22 -21.01
CA ASN A 218 2.19 -4.00 -20.36
C ASN A 218 1.76 -3.88 -18.88
N VAL A 219 0.90 -4.76 -18.38
CA VAL A 219 0.44 -4.75 -16.98
C VAL A 219 1.51 -5.32 -16.03
N ARG A 220 1.75 -4.64 -14.91
CA ARG A 220 2.55 -5.09 -13.76
C ARG A 220 1.70 -5.09 -12.50
N LEU A 221 1.93 -6.05 -11.62
CA LEU A 221 1.32 -6.09 -10.29
C LEU A 221 2.37 -5.87 -9.21
N ILE A 222 2.08 -4.99 -8.25
CA ILE A 222 2.93 -4.77 -7.07
C ILE A 222 2.07 -4.96 -5.83
N GLY A 223 2.30 -6.02 -5.07
CA GLY A 223 1.69 -6.19 -3.76
C GLY A 223 2.52 -5.54 -2.67
N THR A 224 1.90 -5.00 -1.62
CA THR A 224 2.58 -4.77 -0.35
C THR A 224 2.06 -5.77 0.68
N MET A 225 2.92 -6.21 1.59
CA MET A 225 2.56 -7.20 2.60
C MET A 225 3.21 -6.85 3.95
N ASN A 226 2.38 -6.70 4.99
CA ASN A 226 2.86 -6.67 6.36
C ASN A 226 3.23 -8.07 6.81
N THR A 227 4.45 -8.25 7.31
CA THR A 227 4.90 -9.57 7.78
C THR A 227 4.56 -9.84 9.25
N ALA A 228 4.19 -8.81 10.02
CA ALA A 228 3.82 -8.93 11.44
C ALA A 228 2.44 -9.60 11.64
N ASP A 229 1.57 -9.56 10.62
CA ASP A 229 0.20 -10.06 10.65
C ASP A 229 0.16 -11.60 10.65
N ARG A 230 0.39 -12.22 11.81
CA ARG A 230 0.39 -13.68 12.00
C ARG A 230 -0.97 -14.35 11.72
N SER A 231 -2.09 -13.65 11.92
CA SER A 231 -3.46 -14.17 11.69
C SER A 231 -3.81 -14.37 10.22
N ILE A 232 -2.97 -13.85 9.33
CA ILE A 232 -3.16 -13.78 7.88
C ILE A 232 -1.99 -14.48 7.16
N ALA A 233 -1.01 -14.95 7.93
CA ALA A 233 0.27 -15.43 7.47
C ALA A 233 0.15 -16.85 6.92
N LEU A 234 -0.06 -16.95 5.60
CA LEU A 234 0.83 -17.68 4.70
C LEU A 234 0.39 -17.39 3.27
N VAL A 235 1.15 -16.56 2.56
CA VAL A 235 1.09 -16.57 1.09
C VAL A 235 1.46 -17.97 0.64
N ASP A 236 0.48 -18.68 0.08
CA ASP A 236 0.65 -20.07 -0.34
C ASP A 236 1.86 -20.21 -1.29
N TYR A 237 2.51 -21.36 -1.25
CA TYR A 237 3.67 -21.69 -2.08
C TYR A 237 3.40 -21.45 -3.58
N ALA A 238 2.17 -21.70 -4.02
CA ALA A 238 1.74 -21.42 -5.39
C ALA A 238 1.84 -19.93 -5.75
N LEU A 239 1.43 -19.02 -4.86
CA LEU A 239 1.60 -17.57 -5.02
C LEU A 239 3.07 -17.18 -4.96
N ARG A 240 3.82 -17.72 -3.99
CA ARG A 240 5.23 -17.38 -3.82
C ARG A 240 6.07 -17.58 -5.08
N ARG A 241 5.79 -18.65 -5.83
CA ARG A 241 6.45 -18.95 -7.11
C ARG A 241 6.19 -17.91 -8.21
N ARG A 242 5.02 -17.26 -8.17
CA ARG A 242 4.54 -16.35 -9.22
C ARG A 242 5.02 -14.92 -9.01
N PHE A 243 5.27 -14.51 -7.77
CA PHE A 243 5.76 -13.17 -7.44
C PHE A 243 7.27 -13.13 -7.20
N ALA A 244 7.91 -12.01 -7.51
CA ALA A 244 9.22 -11.67 -6.96
C ALA A 244 9.04 -11.09 -5.55
N PHE A 245 9.72 -11.63 -4.54
CA PHE A 245 9.66 -11.09 -3.18
C PHE A 245 10.82 -10.13 -2.96
N ILE A 246 10.49 -8.93 -2.52
CA ILE A 246 11.44 -7.88 -2.16
C ILE A 246 11.19 -7.57 -0.70
N GLU A 247 12.16 -7.94 0.14
CA GLU A 247 12.09 -7.70 1.58
C GLU A 247 12.58 -6.28 1.89
N LEU A 248 11.73 -5.52 2.57
CA LEU A 248 12.01 -4.17 3.06
C LEU A 248 12.25 -4.22 4.56
N ARG A 249 13.33 -3.56 4.97
CA ARG A 249 13.82 -3.48 6.34
C ARG A 249 13.93 -2.01 6.74
N PRO A 250 13.87 -1.67 8.04
CA PRO A 250 14.17 -0.32 8.50
C PRO A 250 15.51 0.16 7.93
N ASN A 251 15.49 1.27 7.19
CA ASN A 251 16.70 1.87 6.61
C ASN A 251 17.02 3.20 7.30
N TYR A 252 17.90 3.15 8.30
CA TYR A 252 18.24 4.34 9.10
C TYR A 252 18.95 5.44 8.30
N GLN A 253 19.49 5.16 7.11
CA GLN A 253 20.01 6.22 6.22
C GLN A 253 18.92 7.18 5.76
N VAL A 254 17.68 6.70 5.64
CA VAL A 254 16.52 7.55 5.32
C VAL A 254 16.26 8.53 6.45
N LEU A 255 16.32 8.09 7.71
CA LEU A 255 16.18 8.97 8.88
C LEU A 255 17.30 10.01 8.94
N ARG A 256 18.57 9.60 8.74
CA ARG A 256 19.72 10.52 8.67
C ARG A 256 19.50 11.63 7.66
N ARG A 257 19.09 11.23 6.45
CA ARG A 257 18.86 12.15 5.35
C ARG A 257 17.69 13.09 5.63
N TYR A 258 16.55 12.57 6.08
CA TYR A 258 15.35 13.36 6.34
C TYR A 258 15.63 14.47 7.35
N HIS A 259 16.28 14.13 8.48
CA HIS A 259 16.55 15.07 9.56
C HIS A 259 17.78 15.96 9.34
N THR A 260 18.54 15.76 8.25
CA THR A 260 19.56 16.74 7.84
C THR A 260 18.92 18.11 7.59
N ASN A 261 17.70 18.14 7.05
CA ASN A 261 16.98 19.37 6.75
C ASN A 261 16.19 19.93 7.94
N THR A 262 15.84 19.09 8.93
CA THR A 262 15.06 19.53 10.11
C THR A 262 15.96 19.98 11.27
N GLY A 263 17.26 19.66 11.22
CA GLY A 263 18.22 19.98 12.28
C GLY A 263 18.10 19.10 13.53
N PHE A 264 17.31 18.02 13.48
CA PHE A 264 17.17 17.09 14.61
C PHE A 264 18.40 16.16 14.71
N PRO A 265 19.03 16.01 15.89
CA PRO A 265 20.19 15.13 16.08
C PRO A 265 19.77 13.66 16.13
N VAL A 266 19.58 13.05 14.97
CA VAL A 266 18.93 11.74 14.82
C VAL A 266 19.77 10.53 15.23
N GLU A 267 21.10 10.66 15.39
CA GLU A 267 21.97 9.51 15.69
C GLU A 267 21.65 8.85 17.04
N GLY A 268 21.28 9.62 18.06
CA GLY A 268 20.88 9.05 19.35
C GLY A 268 19.61 8.20 19.25
N LEU A 269 18.62 8.66 18.46
CA LEU A 269 17.42 7.89 18.15
C LEU A 269 17.75 6.62 17.37
N ILE A 270 18.58 6.72 16.33
CA ILE A 270 18.98 5.55 15.51
C ILE A 270 19.65 4.49 16.38
N ALA A 271 20.56 4.87 17.29
CA ALA A 271 21.22 3.91 18.18
C ALA A 271 20.22 3.16 19.08
N ILE A 272 19.18 3.84 19.58
CA ILE A 272 18.11 3.21 20.36
C ILE A 272 17.27 2.28 19.47
N LEU A 273 16.92 2.70 18.25
CA LEU A 273 16.16 1.86 17.32
C LEU A 273 16.92 0.61 16.89
N GLU A 274 18.24 0.71 16.70
CA GLU A 274 19.11 -0.44 16.41
C GLU A 274 19.15 -1.42 17.59
N GLN A 275 19.32 -0.91 18.82
CA GLN A 275 19.28 -1.73 20.04
C GLN A 275 17.91 -2.40 20.22
N LEU A 276 16.83 -1.66 19.97
CA LEU A 276 15.46 -2.16 20.07
C LEU A 276 15.21 -3.29 19.06
N ASN A 277 15.57 -3.08 17.79
CA ASN A 277 15.39 -4.10 16.75
C ASN A 277 16.30 -5.33 16.98
N GLN A 278 17.47 -5.15 17.59
CA GLN A 278 18.30 -6.26 18.07
C GLN A 278 17.64 -7.03 19.22
N ALA A 279 17.00 -6.34 20.17
CA ALA A 279 16.28 -6.97 21.27
C ALA A 279 15.02 -7.72 20.82
N ILE A 280 14.32 -7.20 19.81
CA ILE A 280 13.19 -7.86 19.15
C ILE A 280 13.66 -9.18 18.51
N ALA A 281 14.83 -9.17 17.85
CA ALA A 281 15.48 -10.35 17.25
C ALA A 281 14.60 -11.15 16.25
N ASP A 282 13.48 -10.58 15.79
CA ASP A 282 12.60 -11.12 14.78
C ASP A 282 12.38 -10.08 13.68
N LYS A 283 12.85 -10.43 12.49
CA LYS A 283 12.80 -9.57 11.30
C LYS A 283 11.38 -9.16 10.89
N HIS A 284 10.37 -9.90 11.32
CA HIS A 284 8.97 -9.62 11.01
C HIS A 284 8.30 -8.64 11.97
N TYR A 285 8.97 -8.29 13.07
CA TYR A 285 8.49 -7.41 14.13
C TYR A 285 9.42 -6.23 14.42
N GLU A 286 10.45 -6.01 13.60
CA GLU A 286 11.25 -4.80 13.74
C GLU A 286 10.41 -3.55 13.60
N LEU A 287 10.70 -2.59 14.47
CA LEU A 287 10.10 -1.28 14.44
C LEU A 287 10.56 -0.52 13.19
N GLY A 288 9.57 -0.08 12.41
CA GLY A 288 9.76 0.74 11.22
C GLY A 288 10.20 2.17 11.55
N ILE A 289 10.67 2.87 10.53
CA ILE A 289 11.19 4.25 10.67
C ILE A 289 10.14 5.34 10.38
N SER A 290 8.98 4.98 9.82
CA SER A 290 8.00 5.96 9.33
C SER A 290 7.45 6.89 10.40
N PHE A 291 7.33 6.39 11.64
CA PHE A 291 6.88 7.15 12.81
C PHE A 291 7.71 8.42 13.02
N PHE A 292 9.00 8.37 12.67
CA PHE A 292 9.94 9.44 12.96
C PHE A 292 10.15 10.38 11.76
N LEU A 293 9.52 10.15 10.61
CA LEU A 293 9.65 11.01 9.42
C LEU A 293 8.72 12.23 9.50
N THR A 294 8.99 13.11 10.47
CA THR A 294 8.22 14.34 10.75
C THR A 294 9.16 15.53 10.98
N ASP A 295 8.74 16.72 10.56
CA ASP A 295 9.56 17.94 10.65
C ASP A 295 9.75 18.41 12.10
N ASN A 296 8.76 18.14 12.96
CA ASN A 296 8.74 18.57 14.37
C ASN A 296 9.12 17.44 15.34
N LEU A 297 9.98 16.51 14.91
CA LEU A 297 10.28 15.28 15.66
C LEU A 297 10.69 15.54 17.12
N ALA A 298 11.45 16.59 17.43
CA ALA A 298 11.83 16.90 18.81
C ALA A 298 10.63 17.09 19.76
N GLN A 299 9.53 17.64 19.26
CA GLN A 299 8.32 17.90 20.04
C GLN A 299 7.38 16.69 20.05
N GLU A 300 7.30 15.96 18.94
CA GLU A 300 6.38 14.84 18.76
C GLU A 300 6.94 13.52 19.29
N LEU A 301 8.28 13.38 19.41
CA LEU A 301 8.93 12.14 19.81
C LEU A 301 8.45 11.55 21.15
N PRO A 302 8.23 12.34 22.23
CA PRO A 302 7.69 11.79 23.47
C PRO A 302 6.32 11.13 23.26
N ASP A 303 5.44 11.79 22.50
CA ASP A 303 4.08 11.30 22.24
C ASP A 303 4.11 10.08 21.32
N ILE A 304 4.90 10.11 20.25
CA ILE A 304 5.14 8.95 19.38
C ILE A 304 5.59 7.76 20.23
N TRP A 305 6.55 7.97 21.12
CA TRP A 305 7.11 6.89 21.92
C TRP A 305 6.12 6.32 22.93
N LEU A 306 5.47 7.18 23.71
CA LEU A 306 4.54 6.77 24.77
C LEU A 306 3.23 6.19 24.24
N LEU A 307 2.72 6.72 23.13
CA LEU A 307 1.37 6.40 22.63
C LEU A 307 1.38 5.35 21.51
N GLU A 308 2.50 5.17 20.81
CA GLU A 308 2.59 4.26 19.67
C GLU A 308 3.65 3.17 19.89
N ILE A 309 4.86 3.54 20.30
CA ILE A 309 5.97 2.59 20.40
C ILE A 309 5.86 1.71 21.66
N GLU A 310 5.67 2.30 22.84
CA GLU A 310 5.55 1.52 24.09
C GLU A 310 4.39 0.50 24.05
N PRO A 311 3.17 0.87 23.63
CA PRO A 311 2.08 -0.10 23.52
C PRO A 311 2.41 -1.25 22.56
N TYR A 312 3.08 -0.96 21.43
CA TYR A 312 3.54 -1.97 20.49
C TYR A 312 4.54 -2.94 21.14
N LEU A 313 5.49 -2.41 21.93
CA LEU A 313 6.47 -3.22 22.64
C LEU A 313 5.85 -4.05 23.77
N GLU A 314 4.87 -3.50 24.49
CA GLU A 314 4.12 -4.22 25.52
C GLU A 314 3.32 -5.38 24.93
N GLU A 315 2.73 -5.22 23.74
CA GLU A 315 2.07 -6.31 23.02
C GLU A 315 3.07 -7.37 22.54
N TYR A 316 4.19 -6.94 21.96
CA TYR A 316 5.20 -7.86 21.41
C TYR A 316 5.94 -8.65 22.51
N PHE A 317 6.38 -7.97 23.57
CA PHE A 317 7.10 -8.54 24.71
C PHE A 317 6.17 -8.85 25.90
N PHE A 318 4.91 -9.25 25.64
CA PHE A 318 3.92 -9.50 26.70
C PHE A 318 4.41 -10.50 27.76
N ASP A 319 5.30 -11.44 27.40
CA ASP A 319 5.90 -12.44 28.28
C ASP A 319 7.26 -12.03 28.86
N ARG A 320 7.80 -10.89 28.44
CA ARG A 320 9.16 -10.39 28.74
C ARG A 320 9.16 -8.88 28.99
N MET A 321 8.28 -8.42 29.89
CA MET A 321 8.13 -7.00 30.25
C MET A 321 9.41 -6.32 30.74
N GLU A 322 10.38 -7.09 31.27
CA GLU A 322 11.71 -6.58 31.61
C GLU A 322 12.42 -5.95 30.39
N GLN A 323 12.23 -6.51 29.18
CA GLN A 323 12.78 -5.96 27.95
C GLN A 323 12.11 -4.63 27.58
N VAL A 324 10.80 -4.48 27.84
CA VAL A 324 10.09 -3.21 27.61
C VAL A 324 10.63 -2.11 28.50
N ASN A 325 10.94 -2.41 29.76
CA ASN A 325 11.45 -1.43 30.72
C ASN A 325 12.73 -0.74 30.21
N GLU A 326 13.62 -1.44 29.51
CA GLU A 326 14.84 -0.86 28.94
C GLU A 326 14.55 0.23 27.90
N PHE A 327 13.42 0.13 27.20
CA PHE A 327 13.01 0.99 26.10
C PHE A 327 11.87 1.95 26.45
N ARG A 328 11.45 2.06 27.71
CA ARG A 328 10.50 3.09 28.13
C ARG A 328 11.09 4.49 27.93
N TRP A 329 10.23 5.44 27.58
CA TRP A 329 10.59 6.83 27.31
C TRP A 329 11.47 7.43 28.40
N ASP A 330 11.10 7.20 29.67
CA ASP A 330 11.83 7.69 30.84
C ASP A 330 13.30 7.24 30.86
N ASN A 331 13.59 6.05 30.33
CA ASN A 331 14.92 5.44 30.34
C ASN A 331 15.76 5.74 29.09
N ILE A 332 15.13 6.14 27.99
CA ILE A 332 15.81 6.40 26.71
C ILE A 332 15.93 7.88 26.36
N GLN A 333 15.05 8.76 26.87
CA GLN A 333 14.99 10.16 26.44
C GLN A 333 16.35 10.86 26.55
N GLN A 334 17.07 10.64 27.66
CA GLN A 334 18.38 11.24 27.87
C GLN A 334 19.42 10.71 26.89
N LYS A 335 19.34 9.42 26.52
CA LYS A 335 20.25 8.78 25.57
C LYS A 335 20.02 9.27 24.14
N ILE A 336 18.78 9.59 23.78
CA ILE A 336 18.42 10.13 22.46
C ILE A 336 18.98 11.55 22.29
N PHE A 337 18.85 12.39 23.31
CA PHE A 337 19.29 13.78 23.26
C PHE A 337 20.73 14.01 23.74
N SER A 338 21.38 13.02 24.34
CA SER A 338 22.79 13.12 24.69
C SER A 338 23.61 13.22 23.41
N ARG A 339 24.28 14.36 23.22
CA ARG A 339 25.34 14.46 22.21
C ARG A 339 26.37 13.40 22.54
N ASN A 340 26.55 12.41 21.67
CA ASN A 340 27.80 11.66 21.62
C ASN A 340 28.90 12.72 21.51
N GLY A 341 29.67 12.87 22.60
CA GLY A 341 30.76 13.83 22.72
C GLY A 341 31.90 13.52 21.77
#